data_AF-A0A944GIS4-F1
#
_entry.id   AF-A0A944GIS4-F1
#
_cell.length_a   1.000
_cell.length_b   1.000
_cell.length_c   1.000
_cell.angle_alpha   90.00
_cell.angle_beta   90.00
_cell.angle_gamma   90.00
#
_symmetry.space_group_name_H-M   'P 1'
#
loop_
_entity.id
_entity.type
_entity.pdbx_description
1 polymer ?
#
loop_
_entity_poly.entity_id
_entity_poly.type
_entity_poly.pdbx_seq_one_letter_code
_entity_poly.pdbx_strand_id
1 'polypeptide(L)'
;MSIYRMTLRFNLEDDEERSAAEFLRELDCEKFKSRNQFVIDLISAYMAKTAQEQSEDAFVEKIRQMLREEIADISVVSPEQKKTTAAVTELTEEQKAENAASVLADLELFG
;
A
#
# COMPACT_ATOMS: atom_id res chain seq x y z
N MET A 1 15.81 33.25 -24.25
CA MET A 1 15.64 31.82 -23.93
C MET A 1 17.03 31.23 -23.70
N SER A 2 17.32 30.75 -22.49
CA SER A 2 18.55 30.01 -22.20
C SER A 2 18.35 28.56 -22.62
N ILE A 3 19.13 28.11 -23.60
CA ILE A 3 19.10 26.71 -24.07
C ILE A 3 20.24 25.97 -23.40
N TYR A 4 19.92 24.96 -22.61
CA TYR A 4 20.89 24.04 -22.04
C TYR A 4 21.05 22.82 -22.96
N ARG A 5 22.29 22.49 -23.33
CA ARG A 5 22.59 21.33 -24.19
C ARG A 5 23.41 20.34 -23.38
N MET A 6 22.99 19.08 -23.42
CA MET A 6 23.67 17.95 -22.80
C MET A 6 23.78 16.81 -23.81
N THR A 7 24.84 16.01 -23.73
CA THR A 7 25.04 14.84 -24.56
C THR A 7 24.85 13.59 -23.72
N LEU A 8 24.00 12.68 -24.19
CA LEU A 8 23.77 11.36 -23.59
C LEU A 8 24.58 10.31 -24.37
N ARG A 9 25.19 9.37 -23.65
CA ARG A 9 25.91 8.23 -24.23
C ARG A 9 25.26 6.96 -23.71
N PHE A 10 24.94 6.04 -24.61
CA PHE A 10 24.42 4.73 -24.28
C PHE A 10 25.55 3.71 -24.41
N ASN A 11 25.73 2.89 -23.40
CA ASN A 11 26.58 1.73 -23.45
C ASN A 11 25.87 0.61 -24.22
N LEU A 12 26.38 0.28 -25.40
CA LEU A 12 25.80 -0.78 -26.21
C LEU A 12 26.21 -2.18 -25.75
N GLU A 13 27.04 -2.34 -24.72
CA GLU A 13 27.32 -3.64 -24.10
C GLU A 13 26.22 -4.04 -23.11
N ASP A 14 25.53 -3.06 -22.52
CA ASP A 14 24.37 -3.28 -21.65
C ASP A 14 23.10 -3.44 -22.51
N ASP A 15 22.35 -4.50 -22.26
CA ASP A 15 21.13 -4.82 -22.99
C ASP A 15 20.03 -3.79 -22.75
N GLU A 16 19.93 -3.22 -21.54
CA GLU A 16 18.91 -2.21 -21.20
C GLU A 16 19.18 -0.90 -21.94
N GLU A 17 20.42 -0.42 -21.86
CA GLU A 17 20.84 0.80 -22.55
C GLU A 17 20.81 0.65 -24.08
N ARG A 18 21.15 -0.55 -24.60
CA ARG A 18 21.02 -0.87 -26.04
C ARG A 18 19.57 -0.79 -26.50
N SER A 19 18.64 -1.42 -25.76
CA SER A 19 17.21 -1.38 -26.07
C SER A 19 16.67 0.06 -26.03
N ALA A 20 17.07 0.86 -25.04
CA ALA A 20 16.69 2.27 -24.96
C ALA A 20 17.21 3.09 -26.16
N ALA A 21 18.47 2.85 -26.58
CA ALA A 21 19.05 3.52 -27.74
C ALA A 21 18.34 3.13 -29.05
N GLU A 22 17.98 1.86 -29.23
CA GLU A 22 17.21 1.38 -30.38
C GLU A 22 15.81 1.98 -30.40
N PHE A 23 15.13 2.03 -29.26
CA PHE A 23 13.82 2.66 -29.13
C PHE A 23 13.86 4.15 -29.49
N LEU A 24 14.88 4.89 -29.03
CA LEU A 24 15.07 6.28 -29.43
C LEU A 24 15.40 6.43 -30.92
N ARG A 25 16.08 5.43 -31.51
CA ARG A 25 16.40 5.39 -32.94
C ARG A 25 15.16 5.15 -33.79
N GLU A 26 14.28 4.26 -33.36
CA GLU A 26 13.04 3.90 -34.07
C GLU A 26 11.86 4.80 -33.71
N LEU A 27 12.08 5.76 -32.81
CA LEU A 27 11.04 6.64 -32.32
C LEU A 27 10.33 7.36 -33.46
N ASP A 28 9.03 7.09 -33.57
CA ASP A 28 8.16 7.72 -34.54
C ASP A 28 7.96 9.19 -34.18
N CYS A 29 8.63 10.06 -34.95
CA CYS A 29 8.63 11.49 -34.71
C CYS A 29 7.26 12.13 -34.98
N GLU A 30 6.33 11.43 -35.65
CA GLU A 30 4.98 11.94 -35.88
C GLU A 30 4.17 12.01 -34.57
N LYS A 31 4.34 11.05 -33.66
CA LYS A 31 3.58 11.00 -32.39
C LYS A 31 4.17 11.91 -31.31
N PHE A 32 5.50 12.06 -31.27
CA PHE A 32 6.20 12.74 -30.18
C PHE A 32 6.80 14.10 -30.55
N LYS A 33 6.49 14.63 -31.75
CA LYS A 33 7.00 15.89 -32.34
C LYS A 33 8.51 15.89 -32.61
N SER A 34 9.35 15.50 -31.64
CA SER A 34 10.79 15.33 -31.78
C SER A 34 11.35 14.37 -30.73
N ARG A 35 12.47 13.70 -31.06
CA ARG A 35 13.23 12.88 -30.10
C ARG A 35 13.64 13.64 -28.85
N ASN A 36 14.04 14.90 -28.99
CA ASN A 36 14.46 15.71 -27.85
C ASN A 36 13.29 15.99 -26.89
N GLN A 37 12.11 16.29 -27.44
CA GLN A 37 10.91 16.51 -26.63
C GLN A 37 10.52 15.23 -25.89
N PHE A 38 10.57 14.08 -26.57
CA PHE A 38 10.31 12.79 -25.94
C PHE A 38 11.23 12.53 -24.74
N VAL A 39 12.54 12.74 -24.90
CA VAL A 39 13.52 12.54 -23.80
C VAL A 39 13.25 13.49 -22.63
N ILE A 40 12.90 14.75 -22.91
CA ILE A 40 12.56 15.73 -21.86
C ILE A 40 11.29 15.32 -21.11
N ASP A 41 10.26 14.87 -21.83
CA ASP A 41 9.01 14.41 -21.24
C ASP A 41 9.23 13.18 -20.36
N LEU A 42 10.05 12.23 -20.82
CA LEU A 42 10.42 11.03 -20.06
C LEU A 42 11.15 11.38 -18.75
N ILE A 43 12.14 12.28 -18.80
CA ILE A 43 12.87 12.73 -17.60
C ILE A 43 11.92 13.46 -16.65
N SER A 44 11.02 14.29 -17.17
CA SER A 44 10.05 15.03 -16.36
C SER A 44 9.07 14.10 -15.66
N ALA A 45 8.56 13.08 -16.37
CA ALA A 45 7.68 12.07 -15.81
C ALA A 45 8.38 11.23 -14.73
N TYR A 46 9.64 10.85 -14.96
CA TYR A 46 10.44 10.12 -13.97
C TYR A 46 10.66 10.95 -12.70
N MET A 47 11.07 12.22 -12.83
CA MET A 47 11.23 13.11 -11.68
C MET A 47 9.93 13.28 -10.88
N ALA A 48 8.79 13.43 -11.56
CA ALA A 48 7.49 13.54 -10.90
C ALA A 48 7.13 12.26 -10.13
N LYS A 49 7.38 11.07 -10.71
CA LYS A 49 7.16 9.77 -10.06
C LYS A 49 8.05 9.61 -8.82
N THR A 50 9.34 9.91 -8.91
CA THR A 50 10.27 9.82 -7.78
C THR A 50 9.89 10.79 -6.65
N ALA A 51 9.47 12.01 -6.98
CA ALA A 51 9.00 12.96 -5.98
C ALA A 51 7.71 12.47 -5.28
N GLN A 52 6.81 11.86 -6.04
CA GLN A 52 5.61 11.26 -5.49
C GLN A 52 5.94 10.07 -4.56
N GLU A 53 6.80 9.15 -4.98
CA GLU A 53 7.25 8.01 -4.15
C GLU A 53 7.89 8.51 -2.84
N GLN A 54 8.75 9.53 -2.89
CA GLN A 54 9.33 10.13 -1.68
C GLN A 54 8.27 10.75 -0.76
N SER A 55 7.23 11.37 -1.33
CA SER A 55 6.13 11.93 -0.55
C SER A 55 5.24 10.84 0.07
N GLU A 56 5.03 9.73 -0.64
CA GLU A 56 4.28 8.57 -0.17
C GLU A 56 5.07 7.86 0.96
N ASP A 57 6.36 7.65 0.80
CA ASP A 57 7.23 7.09 1.83
C ASP A 57 7.26 7.97 3.09
N ALA A 58 7.43 9.29 2.93
CA ALA A 58 7.39 10.23 4.04
C ALA A 58 6.02 10.25 4.75
N PHE A 59 4.93 10.09 4.00
CA PHE A 59 3.58 10.01 4.56
C PHE A 59 3.37 8.69 5.33
N VAL A 60 3.82 7.56 4.77
CA VAL A 60 3.76 6.26 5.43
C VAL A 60 4.59 6.24 6.72
N GLU A 61 5.78 6.85 6.72
CA GLU A 61 6.58 7.04 7.93
C GLU A 61 5.83 7.87 8.98
N LYS A 62 5.16 8.95 8.57
CA LYS A 62 4.34 9.76 9.46
C LYS A 62 3.16 8.98 10.07
N ILE A 63 2.50 8.12 9.29
CA ILE A 63 1.46 7.20 9.81
C ILE A 63 2.06 6.23 10.82
N ARG A 64 3.21 5.60 10.50
CA ARG A 64 3.90 4.68 11.43
C ARG A 64 4.28 5.38 12.73
N GLN A 65 4.72 6.63 12.67
CA GLN A 65 5.03 7.43 13.84
C GLN A 65 3.78 7.71 14.69
N MET A 66 2.70 8.20 14.07
CA MET A 66 1.43 8.45 14.76
C MET A 66 0.91 7.18 15.46
N LEU A 67 0.90 6.04 14.77
CA LEU A 67 0.45 4.78 15.35
C LEU A 67 1.38 4.31 16.48
N ARG A 68 2.70 4.54 16.38
CA ARG A 68 3.64 4.21 17.46
C ARG A 68 3.42 5.08 18.68
N GLU A 69 3.18 6.37 18.50
CA GLU A 69 2.85 7.31 19.58
C GLU A 69 1.54 6.89 20.27
N GLU A 70 0.48 6.61 19.51
CA GLU A 70 -0.80 6.16 20.09
C GLU A 70 -0.71 4.77 20.76
N ILE A 71 -0.02 3.79 20.16
CA ILE A 71 0.11 2.44 20.76
C ILE A 71 0.99 2.48 22.02
N ALA A 72 2.01 3.36 22.07
CA ALA A 72 2.84 3.53 23.27
C ALA A 72 2.02 4.11 24.44
N ASP A 73 1.06 5.00 24.17
CA ASP A 73 0.15 5.54 25.19
C ASP A 73 -0.86 4.50 25.72
N ILE A 74 -1.06 3.36 25.06
CA ILE A 74 -1.89 2.25 25.56
C ILE A 74 -1.11 1.33 26.53
N SER A 75 0.23 1.50 26.64
CA SER A 75 1.07 0.65 27.48
C SER A 75 1.30 1.21 28.90
N VAL A 76 0.25 1.51 29.65
CA VAL A 76 0.30 1.49 31.13
C VAL A 76 -0.99 0.93 31.71
N VAL A 77 -1.32 -0.32 31.37
CA VAL A 77 -1.70 -1.34 32.37
C VAL A 77 -1.16 -2.65 31.81
N SER A 78 -0.10 -3.18 32.42
CA SER A 78 0.11 -4.63 32.35
C SER A 78 -0.91 -5.25 33.29
N PRO A 79 -1.95 -5.96 32.83
CA PRO A 79 -2.39 -7.11 33.57
C PRO A 79 -1.39 -8.21 33.29
N GLU A 80 -0.98 -8.87 34.36
CA GLU A 80 -0.22 -10.12 34.38
C GLU A 80 -0.62 -11.06 33.24
N GLN A 81 0.31 -11.90 32.79
CA GLN A 81 0.06 -13.02 31.89
C GLN A 81 -1.20 -13.78 32.30
N LYS A 82 -2.34 -13.43 31.73
CA LYS A 82 -3.58 -14.14 31.97
C LYS A 82 -3.49 -15.39 31.12
N LYS A 83 -3.17 -16.50 31.79
CA LYS A 83 -3.34 -17.86 31.27
C LYS A 83 -4.59 -17.86 30.38
N THR A 84 -4.42 -18.29 29.14
CA THR A 84 -5.51 -18.64 28.24
C THR A 84 -6.40 -19.66 28.94
N THR A 85 -7.46 -19.20 29.61
CA THR A 85 -8.56 -20.06 29.98
C THR A 85 -9.28 -20.32 28.68
N ALA A 86 -9.11 -21.53 28.15
CA ALA A 86 -9.90 -22.04 27.05
C ALA A 86 -11.37 -21.71 27.35
N ALA A 87 -12.05 -21.09 26.38
CA ALA A 87 -13.49 -20.87 26.45
C ALA A 87 -14.14 -22.21 26.82
N VAL A 88 -14.80 -22.25 27.98
CA VAL A 88 -15.61 -23.40 28.39
C VAL A 88 -16.77 -23.46 27.39
N THR A 89 -16.67 -24.34 26.42
CA THR A 89 -17.67 -24.59 25.37
C THR A 89 -18.83 -25.48 25.83
N GLU A 90 -18.99 -25.66 27.14
CA GLU A 90 -20.06 -26.47 27.71
C GLU A 90 -21.05 -25.56 28.44
N LEU A 91 -22.15 -25.23 27.76
CA LEU A 91 -23.31 -24.60 28.39
C LEU A 91 -23.85 -25.56 29.47
N THR A 92 -24.01 -25.07 30.70
CA THR A 92 -24.59 -25.85 31.79
C THR A 92 -26.06 -26.19 31.48
N GLU A 93 -26.59 -27.23 32.13
CA GLU A 93 -27.94 -27.74 31.84
C GLU A 93 -29.02 -26.67 32.04
N GLU A 94 -28.83 -25.74 32.97
CA GLU A 94 -29.77 -24.63 33.20
C GLU A 94 -29.82 -23.67 32.01
N GLN A 95 -28.68 -23.34 31.41
CA GLN A 95 -28.62 -22.43 30.26
C GLN A 95 -29.22 -23.06 29.01
N LYS A 96 -29.14 -24.39 28.86
CA LYS A 96 -29.82 -25.11 27.78
C LYS A 96 -31.33 -25.08 27.95
N ALA A 97 -31.83 -25.24 29.18
CA ALA A 97 -33.27 -25.20 29.46
C ALA A 97 -33.86 -23.81 29.17
N GLU A 98 -33.15 -22.74 29.54
CA GLU A 98 -33.59 -21.37 29.28
C GLU A 98 -33.61 -21.03 27.79
N ASN A 99 -32.56 -21.42 27.05
CA ASN A 99 -32.53 -21.25 25.60
C ASN A 99 -33.65 -22.05 24.90
N ALA A 100 -33.92 -23.29 25.34
CA ALA A 100 -35.00 -24.09 24.77
C ALA A 100 -36.38 -23.47 25.03
N ALA A 101 -36.61 -22.91 26.22
CA ALA A 101 -37.84 -22.19 26.54
C ALA A 101 -38.01 -20.93 25.69
N SER A 102 -36.93 -20.17 25.48
CA SER A 102 -36.95 -18.98 24.62
C SER A 102 -37.27 -19.33 23.16
N VAL A 103 -36.64 -20.37 22.61
CA VAL A 103 -36.88 -20.80 21.22
C VAL A 103 -38.31 -21.30 21.03
N LEU A 104 -38.88 -22.01 22.00
CA LEU A 104 -40.27 -22.45 21.95
C LEU A 104 -41.26 -21.28 21.97
N ALA A 105 -41.02 -20.30 22.85
CA ALA A 105 -41.86 -19.10 22.92
C ALA A 105 -41.82 -18.30 21.61
N ASP A 106 -40.66 -18.19 20.97
CA ASP A 106 -40.52 -17.52 19.69
C ASP A 106 -41.29 -18.25 18.58
N LEU A 107 -41.26 -19.59 18.55
CA LEU A 107 -41.99 -20.39 17.56
C LEU A 107 -43.51 -20.31 17.71
N GLU A 108 -44.03 -20.16 18.93
CA GLU A 108 -45.46 -19.97 19.18
C GLU A 108 -45.98 -18.64 18.62
N LEU A 109 -45.13 -17.61 18.50
CA LEU A 109 -45.50 -16.32 17.90
C LEU A 109 -45.62 -16.37 16.36
N PHE A 110 -45.15 -17.45 15.71
CA PHE A 110 -45.21 -17.63 14.26
C PHE A 110 -46.34 -18.59 13.80
N GLY A 111 -47.15 -19.13 14.72
CA GLY A 111 -48.32 -19.98 14.44
C GLY A 111 -49.64 -19.25 14.56
#